data_AF-A0A8J9VSS3-F1
#
_entry.id   AF-A0A8J9VSS3-F1
#
_cell.length_a   1.000
_cell.length_b   1.000
_cell.length_c   1.000
_cell.angle_alpha   90.00
_cell.angle_beta   90.00
_cell.angle_gamma   90.00
#
_symmetry.space_group_name_H-M   'P 1'
#
loop_
_entity.id
_entity.type
_entity.pdbx_description
1 polymer ?
#
loop_
_entity_poly.entity_id
_entity_poly.type
_entity_poly.pdbx_seq_one_letter_code
_entity_poly.pdbx_strand_id
1 'polypeptide(L)'
;MFKYLFNLLLFCRNNSLPPINQLLLTLRYYATGCHQLTMGDFSGVSRPTANRVIHRVTAAIASLSRDYIKFPQTDADIRKTQLDFYNIARFPKVIGALDCTHIKIISPGGSHAETFRNRKGYMSINVQAICNAQLLLTDLVVRWPGSTHDERIFSASRRHAMFELGMHGDSVLVADSGTRNPVERLFGVWKRRFPVLALGIRVNLKNAPPIIVATGVLHNILQMRGDQMPLDDLSLDLPAPWEEILHQGRIQRSVDNNVRDLNPNRRSLITNYYQSLV
;
A
#
# COMPACT_ATOMS: atom_id res chain seq x y z
N MET A 1 7.84 -4.81 -14.58
CA MET A 1 6.99 -3.61 -14.37
C MET A 1 6.12 -3.20 -15.58
N PHE A 2 6.65 -2.77 -16.73
CA PHE A 2 5.83 -2.05 -17.75
C PHE A 2 5.14 -2.86 -18.87
N LYS A 3 5.57 -4.10 -19.18
CA LYS A 3 4.96 -4.91 -20.27
C LYS A 3 3.53 -5.42 -19.98
N TYR A 4 3.17 -5.53 -18.71
CA TYR A 4 1.95 -6.25 -18.29
C TYR A 4 0.75 -5.35 -18.04
N LEU A 5 0.98 -4.06 -17.85
CA LEU A 5 -0.05 -3.01 -17.76
C LEU A 5 -0.57 -2.57 -19.13
N PHE A 6 -0.12 -3.21 -20.21
CA PHE A 6 -0.34 -2.81 -21.60
C PHE A 6 -1.75 -3.11 -22.13
N ASN A 7 -2.54 -3.95 -21.45
CA ASN A 7 -3.82 -4.48 -21.98
C ASN A 7 -5.08 -4.03 -21.23
N LEU A 8 -5.06 -2.95 -20.46
CA LEU A 8 -6.31 -2.36 -19.93
C LEU A 8 -6.43 -0.88 -20.31
N LEU A 9 -7.55 -0.59 -20.99
CA LEU A 9 -8.24 0.71 -21.14
C LEU A 9 -8.03 1.47 -22.46
N LEU A 10 -8.99 1.26 -23.37
CA LEU A 10 -9.45 2.19 -24.41
C LEU A 10 -10.68 2.99 -23.91
N PHE A 11 -10.91 4.18 -24.48
CA PHE A 11 -12.01 5.18 -24.26
C PHE A 11 -11.88 6.12 -23.02
N CYS A 12 -12.09 7.45 -23.06
CA CYS A 12 -12.43 8.41 -24.12
C CYS A 12 -12.09 9.89 -23.76
N ARG A 13 -11.83 10.68 -24.82
CA ARG A 13 -11.96 12.13 -25.14
C ARG A 13 -11.89 13.26 -24.08
N ASN A 14 -10.74 13.97 -24.06
CA ASN A 14 -10.54 15.40 -24.37
C ASN A 14 -9.09 15.78 -23.95
N ASN A 15 -8.21 15.91 -24.96
CA ASN A 15 -6.76 16.26 -25.06
C ASN A 15 -5.95 16.55 -23.77
N SER A 16 -4.72 16.02 -23.53
CA SER A 16 -3.50 16.14 -24.36
C SER A 16 -2.47 14.99 -24.12
N LEU A 17 -2.85 13.90 -23.43
CA LEU A 17 -1.93 12.79 -23.10
C LEU A 17 -2.49 11.44 -23.57
N PRO A 18 -1.72 10.63 -24.31
CA PRO A 18 -2.10 9.24 -24.63
C PRO A 18 -2.47 8.43 -23.37
N PRO A 19 -3.41 7.47 -23.43
CA PRO A 19 -3.79 6.65 -22.27
C PRO A 19 -2.60 6.01 -21.56
N ILE A 20 -1.62 5.52 -22.33
CA ILE A 20 -0.39 4.96 -21.78
C ILE A 20 0.38 6.00 -20.96
N ASN A 21 0.53 7.24 -21.45
CA ASN A 21 1.24 8.29 -20.72
C ASN A 21 0.52 8.68 -19.44
N GLN A 22 -0.81 8.65 -19.44
CA GLN A 22 -1.60 8.91 -18.24
C GLN A 22 -1.40 7.82 -17.18
N LEU A 23 -1.35 6.56 -17.61
CA LEU A 23 -1.06 5.44 -16.73
C LEU A 23 0.37 5.54 -16.18
N LEU A 24 1.36 5.76 -17.05
CA LEU A 24 2.75 5.93 -16.66
C LEU A 24 2.94 7.09 -15.68
N LEU A 25 2.28 8.23 -15.92
CA LEU A 25 2.26 9.38 -15.01
C LEU A 25 1.71 8.99 -13.63
N THR A 26 0.63 8.22 -13.59
CA THR A 26 0.01 7.77 -12.33
C THR A 26 0.87 6.76 -11.59
N LEU A 27 1.44 5.79 -12.29
CA LEU A 27 2.35 4.80 -11.70
C LEU A 27 3.62 5.48 -11.18
N ARG A 28 4.15 6.46 -11.91
CA ARG A 28 5.30 7.26 -11.47
C ARG A 28 4.98 8.07 -10.22
N TYR A 29 3.76 8.59 -10.10
CA TYR A 29 3.31 9.22 -8.87
C TYR A 29 3.28 8.21 -7.70
N TYR A 30 2.79 6.99 -7.90
CA TYR A 30 2.82 5.95 -6.85
C TYR A 30 4.24 5.54 -6.45
N ALA A 31 5.16 5.51 -7.42
CA ALA A 31 6.57 5.17 -7.21
C ALA A 31 7.35 6.26 -6.45
N THR A 32 6.98 7.53 -6.59
CA THR A 32 7.76 8.67 -6.06
C THR A 32 7.08 9.41 -4.90
N GLY A 33 5.76 9.34 -4.80
CA GLY A 33 4.96 10.14 -3.87
C GLY A 33 5.01 11.67 -4.13
N CYS A 34 5.62 12.11 -5.24
CA CYS A 34 5.90 13.52 -5.49
C CYS A 34 5.47 13.96 -6.89
N HIS A 35 4.47 14.84 -6.95
CA HIS A 35 3.97 15.38 -8.22
C HIS A 35 5.04 16.10 -9.05
N GLN A 36 5.98 16.82 -8.43
CA GLN A 36 7.00 17.60 -9.15
C GLN A 36 7.96 16.72 -9.95
N LEU A 37 8.42 15.62 -9.36
CA LEU A 37 9.27 14.65 -10.05
C LEU A 37 8.52 14.00 -11.22
N THR A 38 7.24 13.67 -11.01
CA THR A 38 6.38 13.15 -12.08
C THR A 38 6.15 14.15 -13.22
N MET A 39 6.27 15.46 -12.99
CA MET A 39 6.11 16.46 -14.07
C MET A 39 7.37 16.61 -14.90
N GLY A 40 8.55 16.46 -14.28
CA GLY A 40 9.84 16.60 -14.94
C GLY A 40 10.05 15.56 -16.04
N ASP A 41 9.55 14.34 -15.84
CA ASP A 41 9.64 13.26 -16.84
C ASP A 41 8.63 13.43 -17.99
N PHE A 42 7.55 14.19 -17.76
CA PHE A 42 6.47 14.43 -18.72
C PHE A 42 6.45 15.91 -19.13
N SER A 43 7.56 16.37 -19.69
CA SER A 43 7.72 17.73 -20.26
C SER A 43 6.45 18.19 -20.97
N GLY A 44 5.86 19.30 -20.50
CA GLY A 44 4.63 19.88 -21.06
C GLY A 44 3.33 19.57 -20.29
N VAL A 45 3.35 18.72 -19.26
CA VAL A 45 2.17 18.47 -18.42
C VAL A 45 2.13 19.43 -17.23
N SER A 46 1.11 20.28 -17.16
CA SER A 46 0.90 21.19 -16.02
C SER A 46 0.40 20.45 -14.77
N ARG A 47 0.76 20.95 -13.57
CA ARG A 47 0.36 20.37 -12.26
C ARG A 47 -1.14 20.07 -12.14
N PRO A 48 -2.06 20.98 -12.54
CA PRO A 48 -3.48 20.69 -12.51
C PRO A 48 -3.88 19.53 -13.43
N THR A 49 -3.27 19.43 -14.62
CA THR A 49 -3.54 18.36 -15.58
C THR A 49 -3.08 17.02 -15.04
N ALA A 50 -1.87 16.93 -14.51
CA ALA A 50 -1.39 15.70 -13.91
C ALA A 50 -2.24 15.26 -12.71
N ASN A 51 -2.66 16.20 -11.87
CA ASN A 51 -3.53 15.89 -10.74
C ASN A 51 -4.86 15.28 -11.19
N ARG A 52 -5.52 15.89 -12.20
CA ARG A 52 -6.76 15.34 -12.79
C ARG A 52 -6.56 13.95 -13.39
N VAL A 53 -5.45 13.75 -14.12
CA VAL A 53 -5.10 12.45 -14.71
C VAL A 53 -4.90 11.40 -13.63
N ILE A 54 -4.09 11.70 -12.61
CA ILE A 54 -3.82 10.80 -11.48
C ILE A 54 -5.13 10.39 -10.82
N HIS A 55 -6.02 11.33 -10.48
CA HIS A 55 -7.31 11.00 -9.85
C HIS A 55 -8.19 10.12 -10.73
N ARG A 56 -8.28 10.43 -12.04
CA ARG A 56 -9.09 9.63 -12.98
C ARG A 56 -8.56 8.20 -13.10
N VAL A 57 -7.25 8.04 -13.33
CA VAL A 57 -6.63 6.71 -13.47
C VAL A 57 -6.69 5.96 -12.15
N THR A 58 -6.47 6.63 -11.01
CA THR A 58 -6.63 6.06 -9.67
C THR A 58 -8.02 5.48 -9.47
N ALA A 59 -9.07 6.23 -9.81
CA ALA A 59 -10.45 5.78 -9.68
C ALA A 59 -10.73 4.55 -10.57
N ALA A 60 -10.23 4.55 -11.81
CA ALA A 60 -10.39 3.42 -12.73
C ALA A 60 -9.67 2.15 -12.22
N ILE A 61 -8.48 2.27 -11.65
CA ILE A 61 -7.77 1.13 -11.05
C ILE A 61 -8.49 0.66 -9.78
N ALA A 62 -8.92 1.59 -8.92
CA ALA A 62 -9.62 1.26 -7.67
C ALA A 62 -10.96 0.56 -7.91
N SER A 63 -11.66 0.82 -9.03
CA SER A 63 -12.88 0.11 -9.39
C SER A 63 -12.67 -1.39 -9.63
N LEU A 64 -11.43 -1.83 -9.94
CA LEU A 64 -11.07 -3.24 -10.09
C LEU A 64 -10.85 -3.96 -8.75
N SER A 65 -11.00 -3.27 -7.61
CA SER A 65 -10.85 -3.86 -6.27
C SER A 65 -11.71 -5.10 -6.07
N ARG A 66 -12.94 -5.10 -6.60
CA ARG A 66 -13.84 -6.27 -6.51
C ARG A 66 -13.32 -7.49 -7.26
N ASP A 67 -12.50 -7.28 -8.28
CA ASP A 67 -11.98 -8.36 -9.13
C ASP A 67 -10.67 -8.94 -8.58
N TYR A 68 -9.83 -8.10 -7.97
CA TYR A 68 -8.49 -8.47 -7.54
C TYR A 68 -8.29 -8.58 -6.02
N ILE A 69 -9.14 -7.96 -5.19
CA ILE A 69 -9.09 -8.06 -3.72
C ILE A 69 -10.30 -8.89 -3.28
N LYS A 70 -10.12 -10.21 -3.25
CA LYS A 70 -11.17 -11.17 -2.96
C LYS A 70 -10.83 -11.99 -1.73
N PHE A 71 -11.77 -12.00 -0.79
CA PHE A 71 -11.73 -12.91 0.35
C PHE A 71 -12.18 -14.31 -0.11
N PRO A 72 -11.62 -15.42 0.40
CA PRO A 72 -12.07 -16.76 0.05
C PRO A 72 -13.58 -16.91 0.31
N GLN A 73 -14.33 -17.33 -0.70
CA GLN A 73 -15.80 -17.43 -0.63
C GLN A 73 -16.30 -18.87 -0.75
N THR A 74 -15.64 -19.69 -1.57
CA THR A 74 -16.03 -21.10 -1.76
C THR A 74 -15.30 -21.99 -0.76
N ASP A 75 -15.88 -23.14 -0.42
CA ASP A 75 -15.22 -24.14 0.42
C ASP A 75 -13.86 -24.59 -0.15
N ALA A 76 -13.75 -24.60 -1.49
CA ALA A 76 -12.49 -24.91 -2.15
C ALA A 76 -11.43 -23.82 -1.88
N ASP A 77 -11.79 -22.54 -1.99
CA ASP A 77 -10.88 -21.42 -1.71
C ASP A 77 -10.48 -21.38 -0.22
N ILE A 78 -11.44 -21.63 0.66
CA ILE A 78 -11.22 -21.71 2.11
C ILE A 78 -10.23 -22.83 2.42
N ARG A 79 -10.49 -24.07 1.98
CA ARG A 79 -9.61 -25.21 2.21
C ARG A 79 -8.21 -24.99 1.65
N LYS A 80 -8.11 -24.41 0.46
CA LYS A 80 -6.83 -24.06 -0.15
C LYS A 80 -6.05 -23.07 0.71
N THR A 81 -6.71 -21.98 1.15
CA THR A 81 -6.08 -20.95 1.97
C THR A 81 -5.63 -21.52 3.32
N GLN A 82 -6.45 -22.36 3.95
CA GLN A 82 -6.09 -23.07 5.19
C GLN A 82 -4.86 -23.95 5.02
N LEU A 83 -4.80 -24.72 3.92
CA LEU A 83 -3.64 -25.56 3.61
C LEU A 83 -2.38 -24.72 3.39
N ASP A 84 -2.49 -23.59 2.68
CA ASP A 84 -1.37 -22.70 2.41
C ASP A 84 -0.79 -22.09 3.70
N PHE A 85 -1.66 -21.62 4.62
CA PHE A 85 -1.22 -21.16 5.94
C PHE A 85 -0.62 -22.28 6.80
N TYR A 86 -1.22 -23.47 6.76
CA TYR A 86 -0.72 -24.62 7.49
C TYR A 86 0.66 -25.06 6.99
N ASN A 87 0.92 -25.00 5.68
CA ASN A 87 2.21 -25.37 5.11
C ASN A 87 3.34 -24.41 5.49
N ILE A 88 3.04 -23.12 5.68
CA ILE A 88 4.04 -22.11 6.02
C ILE A 88 4.30 -22.06 7.53
N ALA A 89 3.23 -22.02 8.33
CA ALA A 89 3.32 -21.66 9.75
C ALA A 89 2.65 -22.68 10.67
N ARG A 90 2.16 -23.81 10.14
CA ARG A 90 1.50 -24.89 10.90
C ARG A 90 0.26 -24.47 11.69
N PHE A 91 -0.35 -23.33 11.33
CA PHE A 91 -1.61 -22.89 11.92
C PHE A 91 -2.81 -23.48 11.16
N PRO A 92 -3.62 -24.34 11.81
CA PRO A 92 -4.79 -24.92 11.17
C PRO A 92 -5.92 -23.89 11.05
N LYS A 93 -6.82 -24.11 10.08
CA LYS A 93 -8.07 -23.35 9.88
C LYS A 93 -7.92 -21.84 9.59
N VAL A 94 -6.70 -21.31 9.44
CA VAL A 94 -6.46 -19.89 9.13
C VAL A 94 -6.85 -19.56 7.69
N ILE A 95 -7.65 -18.51 7.51
CA ILE A 95 -8.05 -18.03 6.16
C ILE A 95 -7.60 -16.60 5.85
N GLY A 96 -6.87 -15.97 6.77
CA GLY A 96 -6.26 -14.67 6.55
C GLY A 96 -5.47 -14.18 7.75
N ALA A 97 -4.43 -13.41 7.46
CA ALA A 97 -3.69 -12.63 8.45
C ALA A 97 -4.17 -11.19 8.41
N LEU A 98 -4.61 -10.66 9.54
CA LEU A 98 -5.19 -9.33 9.71
C LEU A 98 -4.25 -8.46 10.52
N ASP A 99 -4.00 -7.24 10.03
CA ASP A 99 -3.32 -6.20 10.80
C ASP A 99 -3.67 -4.81 10.24
N CYS A 100 -3.32 -3.78 10.99
CA CYS A 100 -3.52 -2.39 10.64
C CYS A 100 -2.21 -1.69 10.29
N THR A 101 -2.27 -0.71 9.39
CA THR A 101 -1.13 0.11 9.04
C THR A 101 -1.51 1.57 8.88
N HIS A 102 -0.69 2.45 9.44
CA HIS A 102 -0.87 3.89 9.27
C HIS A 102 -0.29 4.34 7.92
N ILE A 103 -1.13 4.99 7.11
CA ILE A 103 -0.72 5.68 5.89
C ILE A 103 -0.72 7.18 6.17
N LYS A 104 0.47 7.80 6.12
CA LYS A 104 0.64 9.22 6.40
C LYS A 104 -0.10 10.08 5.37
N ILE A 105 -0.78 11.12 5.85
CA ILE A 105 -1.47 12.11 5.04
C ILE A 105 -1.04 13.52 5.43
N ILE A 106 -1.32 14.49 4.56
CA ILE A 106 -1.31 15.91 4.99
C ILE A 106 -2.44 16.15 5.98
N SER A 107 -2.26 17.14 6.87
CA SER A 107 -3.34 17.53 7.77
C SER A 107 -4.59 17.89 6.96
N PRO A 108 -5.75 17.27 7.24
CA PRO A 108 -6.98 17.60 6.53
C PRO A 108 -7.50 19.00 6.87
N GLY A 109 -6.97 19.64 7.93
CA GLY A 109 -7.45 20.91 8.44
C GLY A 109 -8.83 20.82 9.09
N GLY A 110 -9.28 21.93 9.66
CA GLY A 110 -10.59 22.03 10.32
C GLY A 110 -10.64 21.38 11.71
N SER A 111 -11.84 21.39 12.31
CA SER A 111 -12.08 20.97 13.70
C SER A 111 -11.79 19.49 13.96
N HIS A 112 -11.84 18.64 12.93
CA HIS A 112 -11.63 17.20 13.04
C HIS A 112 -10.19 16.76 12.69
N ALA A 113 -9.26 17.69 12.46
CA ALA A 113 -7.90 17.31 12.05
C ALA A 113 -7.20 16.40 13.08
N GLU A 114 -7.41 16.66 14.37
CA GLU A 114 -6.79 15.90 15.46
C GLU A 114 -7.24 14.43 15.51
N THR A 115 -8.42 14.08 14.97
CA THR A 115 -8.82 12.65 14.90
C THR A 115 -7.91 11.86 13.95
N PHE A 116 -7.22 12.53 13.04
CA PHE A 116 -6.27 11.86 12.14
C PHE A 116 -4.87 11.70 12.76
N ARG A 117 -4.60 12.30 13.92
CA ARG A 117 -3.33 12.16 14.61
C ARG A 117 -3.21 10.77 15.23
N ASN A 118 -2.17 10.03 14.87
CA ASN A 118 -1.88 8.75 15.49
C ASN A 118 -1.02 8.91 16.77
N ARG A 119 -0.76 7.78 17.43
CA ARG A 119 0.08 7.71 18.64
C ARG A 119 1.54 8.14 18.42
N LYS A 120 2.02 8.13 17.17
CA LYS A 120 3.35 8.61 16.77
C LYS A 120 3.37 10.10 16.40
N GLY A 121 2.26 10.81 16.63
CA GLY A 121 2.17 12.26 16.51
C GLY A 121 1.96 12.80 15.09
N TYR A 122 1.81 11.95 14.06
CA TYR A 122 1.56 12.40 12.68
C TYR A 122 0.14 12.08 12.19
N MET A 123 -0.33 12.85 11.21
CA MET A 123 -1.64 12.66 10.59
C MET A 123 -1.64 11.45 9.66
N SER A 124 -2.60 10.54 9.84
CA SER A 124 -2.68 9.30 9.07
C SER A 124 -4.11 8.79 8.88
N ILE A 125 -4.29 7.94 7.89
CA ILE A 125 -5.43 7.02 7.78
C ILE A 125 -4.97 5.69 8.38
N ASN A 126 -5.72 5.14 9.33
CA ASN A 126 -5.48 3.79 9.82
C ASN A 126 -6.18 2.79 8.88
N VAL A 127 -5.39 1.91 8.27
CA VAL A 127 -5.82 0.98 7.22
C VAL A 127 -5.74 -0.44 7.73
N GLN A 128 -6.88 -1.11 7.88
CA GLN A 128 -6.90 -2.55 8.11
C GLN A 128 -6.77 -3.28 6.78
N ALA A 129 -5.89 -4.28 6.74
CA ALA A 129 -5.76 -5.19 5.62
C ALA A 129 -5.85 -6.64 6.10
N ILE A 130 -6.38 -7.51 5.24
CA ILE A 130 -6.25 -8.95 5.40
C ILE A 130 -5.48 -9.48 4.20
N CYS A 131 -4.56 -10.41 4.44
CA CYS A 131 -3.82 -11.08 3.39
C CYS A 131 -3.85 -12.60 3.51
N ASN A 132 -3.60 -13.28 2.39
CA ASN A 132 -3.37 -14.72 2.40
C ASN A 132 -1.87 -15.04 2.56
N ALA A 133 -1.56 -16.34 2.61
CA ALA A 133 -0.21 -16.89 2.70
C ALA A 133 0.74 -16.43 1.58
N GLN A 134 0.21 -16.08 0.40
CA GLN A 134 0.98 -15.62 -0.77
C GLN A 134 1.16 -14.10 -0.83
N LEU A 135 0.85 -13.39 0.26
CA LEU A 135 0.92 -11.92 0.34
C LEU A 135 -0.03 -11.23 -0.66
N LEU A 136 -1.16 -11.85 -1.01
CA LEU A 136 -2.25 -11.17 -1.72
C LEU A 136 -3.18 -10.51 -0.72
N LEU A 137 -3.56 -9.26 -0.98
CA LEU A 137 -4.62 -8.56 -0.25
C LEU A 137 -5.97 -9.22 -0.54
N THR A 138 -6.68 -9.65 0.50
CA THR A 138 -7.98 -10.31 0.37
C THR A 138 -9.13 -9.46 0.91
N ASP A 139 -8.84 -8.50 1.80
CA ASP A 139 -9.77 -7.47 2.27
C ASP A 139 -9.00 -6.19 2.63
N LEU A 140 -9.63 -5.03 2.47
CA LEU A 140 -9.02 -3.74 2.75
C LEU A 140 -10.07 -2.73 3.27
N VAL A 141 -9.76 -2.07 4.38
CA VAL A 141 -10.60 -1.03 4.99
C VAL A 141 -9.79 0.26 5.15
N VAL A 142 -10.19 1.31 4.44
CA VAL A 142 -9.42 2.54 4.20
C VAL A 142 -10.16 3.82 4.61
N ARG A 143 -10.99 3.74 5.67
CA ARG A 143 -11.91 4.82 6.06
C ARG A 143 -11.68 5.40 7.45
N TRP A 144 -10.70 4.92 8.19
CA TRP A 144 -10.57 5.25 9.62
C TRP A 144 -9.50 6.32 9.88
N PRO A 145 -9.80 7.32 10.73
CA PRO A 145 -8.82 8.28 11.19
C PRO A 145 -7.67 7.62 11.97
N GLY A 146 -6.49 8.21 11.92
CA GLY A 146 -5.27 7.70 12.56
C GLY A 146 -5.32 7.54 14.07
N SER A 147 -6.28 8.16 14.79
CA SER A 147 -6.46 7.92 16.22
C SER A 147 -7.27 6.66 16.54
N THR A 148 -7.89 6.03 15.54
CA THR A 148 -8.77 4.87 15.73
C THR A 148 -7.95 3.63 16.09
N HIS A 149 -8.37 2.93 17.14
CA HIS A 149 -7.79 1.65 17.56
C HIS A 149 -8.15 0.52 16.59
N ASP A 150 -7.20 -0.39 16.36
CA ASP A 150 -7.33 -1.50 15.39
C ASP A 150 -8.53 -2.40 15.68
N GLU A 151 -8.79 -2.71 16.95
CA GLU A 151 -9.97 -3.48 17.40
C GLU A 151 -11.30 -2.82 17.01
N ARG A 152 -11.36 -1.48 17.09
CA ARG A 152 -12.55 -0.71 16.67
C ARG A 152 -12.74 -0.77 15.16
N ILE A 153 -11.65 -0.80 14.39
CA ILE A 153 -11.70 -0.93 12.94
C ILE A 153 -12.23 -2.31 12.56
N PHE A 154 -11.74 -3.36 13.23
CA PHE A 154 -12.14 -4.73 12.98
C PHE A 154 -13.60 -4.98 13.35
N SER A 155 -14.03 -4.64 14.56
CA SER A 155 -15.43 -4.78 15.02
C SER A 155 -16.43 -4.07 14.09
N ALA A 156 -16.05 -2.93 13.52
CA ALA A 156 -16.87 -2.20 12.56
C ALA A 156 -16.64 -2.61 11.09
N SER A 157 -15.86 -3.66 10.83
CA SER A 157 -15.58 -4.16 9.48
C SER A 157 -16.63 -5.16 9.01
N ARG A 158 -16.84 -5.21 7.69
CA ARG A 158 -17.71 -6.24 7.07
C ARG A 158 -17.22 -7.65 7.39
N ARG A 159 -15.90 -7.85 7.49
CA ARG A 159 -15.30 -9.15 7.76
C ARG A 159 -15.73 -9.65 9.12
N HIS A 160 -15.59 -8.86 10.18
CA HIS A 160 -16.06 -9.21 11.52
C HIS A 160 -17.53 -9.65 11.50
N ALA A 161 -18.43 -8.84 10.93
CA ALA A 161 -19.84 -9.21 10.83
C ALA A 161 -20.08 -10.56 10.11
N MET A 162 -19.31 -10.89 9.08
CA MET A 162 -19.43 -12.18 8.40
C MET A 162 -18.92 -13.37 9.23
N PHE A 163 -17.90 -13.16 10.07
CA PHE A 163 -17.43 -14.20 11.00
C PHE A 163 -18.43 -14.43 12.13
N GLU A 164 -19.01 -13.37 12.70
CA GLU A 164 -20.06 -13.47 13.73
C GLU A 164 -21.31 -14.20 13.23
N LEU A 165 -21.65 -14.04 11.95
CA LEU A 165 -22.76 -14.76 11.32
C LEU A 165 -22.44 -16.22 10.96
N GLY A 166 -21.24 -16.72 11.27
CA GLY A 166 -20.84 -18.10 10.98
C GLY A 166 -20.61 -18.40 9.49
N MET A 167 -20.48 -17.38 8.63
CA MET A 167 -20.39 -17.54 7.17
C MET A 167 -19.11 -18.26 6.70
N HIS A 168 -18.13 -18.47 7.58
CA HIS A 168 -16.87 -19.16 7.27
C HIS A 168 -16.64 -20.40 8.16
N GLY A 169 -17.68 -20.90 8.83
CA GLY A 169 -17.61 -22.04 9.74
C GLY A 169 -16.54 -21.87 10.81
N ASP A 170 -15.76 -22.92 11.06
CA ASP A 170 -14.66 -22.92 12.04
C ASP A 170 -13.38 -22.17 11.60
N SER A 171 -13.43 -21.43 10.50
CA SER A 171 -12.25 -20.72 10.00
C SER A 171 -11.88 -19.56 10.92
N VAL A 172 -10.58 -19.24 10.98
CA VAL A 172 -10.07 -18.17 11.84
C VAL A 172 -9.26 -17.13 11.06
N LEU A 173 -9.28 -15.89 11.55
CA LEU A 173 -8.30 -14.87 11.20
C LEU A 173 -7.23 -14.84 12.28
N VAL A 174 -5.98 -14.68 11.88
CA VAL A 174 -4.88 -14.45 12.82
C VAL A 174 -4.56 -12.96 12.88
N ALA A 175 -4.46 -12.44 14.10
CA ALA A 175 -4.00 -11.10 14.42
C ALA A 175 -2.98 -11.21 15.57
N ASP A 176 -1.93 -10.38 15.55
CA ASP A 176 -0.91 -10.25 16.61
C ASP A 176 0.25 -11.31 16.67
N SER A 177 1.18 -11.01 17.58
CA SER A 177 2.63 -11.18 17.60
C SER A 177 3.24 -12.58 17.46
N GLY A 178 2.46 -13.65 17.64
CA GLY A 178 2.95 -15.02 17.52
C GLY A 178 2.99 -15.58 16.09
N THR A 179 2.30 -14.92 15.14
CA THR A 179 2.09 -15.42 13.76
C THR A 179 2.39 -14.39 12.67
N ARG A 180 3.06 -13.28 13.06
CA ARG A 180 3.35 -12.01 12.34
C ARG A 180 3.82 -12.05 10.89
N ASN A 181 4.24 -13.20 10.39
CA ASN A 181 5.04 -13.27 9.18
C ASN A 181 4.31 -12.73 7.93
N PRO A 182 3.04 -13.07 7.63
CA PRO A 182 2.46 -12.74 6.33
C PRO A 182 2.03 -11.27 6.16
N VAL A 183 1.23 -10.73 7.08
CA VAL A 183 0.64 -9.38 6.90
C VAL A 183 1.66 -8.26 7.10
N GLU A 184 2.62 -8.42 8.02
CA GLU A 184 3.71 -7.46 8.17
C GLU A 184 4.64 -7.48 6.93
N ARG A 185 4.93 -8.67 6.39
CA ARG A 185 5.67 -8.79 5.11
C ARG A 185 4.91 -8.17 3.96
N LEU A 186 3.60 -8.36 3.89
CA LEU A 186 2.76 -7.68 2.91
C LEU A 186 2.95 -6.17 3.03
N PHE A 187 2.84 -5.58 4.21
CA PHE A 187 3.01 -4.13 4.37
C PHE A 187 4.39 -3.65 3.94
N GLY A 188 5.45 -4.40 4.29
CA GLY A 188 6.82 -4.11 3.86
C GLY A 188 6.97 -4.15 2.33
N VAL A 189 6.45 -5.18 1.67
CA VAL A 189 6.49 -5.30 0.20
C VAL A 189 5.63 -4.21 -0.45
N TRP A 190 4.42 -3.99 0.06
CA TRP A 190 3.45 -3.06 -0.52
C TRP A 190 3.94 -1.61 -0.48
N LYS A 191 4.51 -1.19 0.65
CA LYS A 191 5.08 0.15 0.83
C LYS A 191 6.38 0.38 0.07
N ARG A 192 7.20 -0.65 -0.15
CA ARG A 192 8.37 -0.57 -1.04
C ARG A 192 7.98 -0.53 -2.51
N ARG A 193 6.97 -1.31 -2.90
CA ARG A 193 6.44 -1.33 -4.26
C ARG A 193 5.78 0.01 -4.63
N PHE A 194 5.12 0.66 -3.66
CA PHE A 194 4.49 1.97 -3.84
C PHE A 194 4.88 2.95 -2.71
N PRO A 195 6.06 3.60 -2.81
CA PRO A 195 6.56 4.53 -1.81
C PRO A 195 5.62 5.68 -1.45
N VAL A 196 4.63 6.02 -2.29
CA VAL A 196 3.55 6.97 -1.94
C VAL A 196 2.85 6.62 -0.61
N LEU A 197 2.77 5.32 -0.27
CA LEU A 197 2.17 4.83 0.96
C LEU A 197 3.05 5.05 2.20
N ALA A 198 4.38 5.09 2.02
CA ALA A 198 5.34 5.24 3.11
C ALA A 198 5.83 6.68 3.29
N LEU A 199 6.08 7.40 2.20
CA LEU A 199 6.49 8.81 2.22
C LEU A 199 5.34 9.74 2.64
N GLY A 200 4.10 9.29 2.43
CA GLY A 200 2.88 10.00 2.77
C GLY A 200 2.18 10.60 1.57
N ILE A 201 0.86 10.49 1.58
CA ILE A 201 -0.03 10.93 0.51
C ILE A 201 -0.27 12.44 0.67
N ARG A 202 0.24 13.21 -0.29
CA ARG A 202 0.14 14.69 -0.32
C ARG A 202 -1.03 15.19 -1.16
N VAL A 203 -2.20 14.55 -1.01
CA VAL A 203 -3.46 15.01 -1.61
C VAL A 203 -4.51 15.21 -0.52
N ASN A 204 -5.60 15.90 -0.85
CA ASN A 204 -6.74 16.06 0.04
C ASN A 204 -7.26 14.71 0.52
N LEU A 205 -7.77 14.68 1.76
CA LEU A 205 -8.24 13.45 2.42
C LEU A 205 -9.21 12.62 1.56
N LYS A 206 -10.11 13.27 0.80
CA LYS A 206 -11.07 12.59 -0.08
C LYS A 206 -10.41 11.74 -1.18
N ASN A 207 -9.20 12.10 -1.58
CA ASN A 207 -8.47 11.46 -2.67
C ASN A 207 -7.44 10.43 -2.20
N ALA A 208 -7.15 10.37 -0.90
CA ALA A 208 -6.18 9.42 -0.36
C ALA A 208 -6.68 7.96 -0.36
N PRO A 209 -7.92 7.63 0.06
CA PRO A 209 -8.41 6.25 0.04
C PRO A 209 -8.38 5.59 -1.35
N PRO A 210 -8.82 6.25 -2.46
CA PRO A 210 -8.70 5.66 -3.80
C PRO A 210 -7.27 5.29 -4.19
N ILE A 211 -6.27 6.10 -3.79
CA ILE A 211 -4.85 5.79 -4.05
C ILE A 211 -4.46 4.50 -3.33
N ILE A 212 -4.83 4.36 -2.06
CA ILE A 212 -4.51 3.17 -1.26
C ILE A 212 -5.20 1.93 -1.84
N VAL A 213 -6.47 2.04 -2.27
CA VAL A 213 -7.14 0.91 -2.94
C VAL A 213 -6.47 0.56 -4.26
N ALA A 214 -6.15 1.55 -5.09
CA ALA A 214 -5.53 1.35 -6.39
C ALA A 214 -4.15 0.68 -6.27
N THR A 215 -3.31 1.08 -5.30
CA THR A 215 -2.03 0.42 -5.06
C THR A 215 -2.22 -1.02 -4.55
N GLY A 216 -3.28 -1.30 -3.79
CA GLY A 216 -3.62 -2.67 -3.36
C GLY A 216 -4.02 -3.56 -4.54
N VAL A 217 -4.83 -3.04 -5.47
CA VAL A 217 -5.17 -3.72 -6.73
C VAL A 217 -3.92 -4.02 -7.55
N LEU A 218 -3.07 -3.02 -7.76
CA LEU A 218 -1.84 -3.19 -8.54
C LEU A 218 -0.88 -4.17 -7.87
N HIS A 219 -0.77 -4.16 -6.54
CA HIS A 219 0.02 -5.14 -5.78
C HIS A 219 -0.44 -6.56 -6.11
N ASN A 220 -1.74 -6.83 -6.01
CA ASN A 220 -2.28 -8.17 -6.31
C ASN A 220 -2.08 -8.55 -7.78
N ILE A 221 -2.32 -7.65 -8.72
CA ILE A 221 -2.07 -7.91 -10.16
C ILE A 221 -0.61 -8.31 -10.40
N LEU A 222 0.33 -7.62 -9.77
CA LEU A 222 1.77 -7.89 -9.91
C LEU A 222 2.15 -9.23 -9.25
N GLN A 223 1.63 -9.49 -8.05
CA GLN A 223 1.85 -10.74 -7.32
C GLN A 223 1.29 -11.95 -8.08
N MET A 224 0.09 -11.84 -8.64
CA MET A 224 -0.54 -12.89 -9.46
C MET A 224 0.20 -13.16 -10.78
N ARG A 225 0.97 -12.19 -11.29
CA ARG A 225 1.79 -12.32 -12.50
C ARG A 225 3.22 -12.75 -12.22
N GLY A 226 3.56 -13.05 -10.95
CA GLY A 226 4.91 -13.47 -10.58
C GLY A 226 5.96 -12.37 -10.74
N ASP A 227 5.57 -11.09 -10.64
CA ASP A 227 6.53 -9.98 -10.66
C ASP A 227 7.49 -10.12 -9.47
N GLN A 228 8.76 -9.77 -9.70
CA GLN A 228 9.78 -9.90 -8.67
C GLN A 228 9.44 -9.06 -7.43
N MET A 229 9.85 -9.55 -6.26
CA MET A 229 9.75 -8.77 -5.04
C MET A 229 10.61 -7.52 -5.17
N PRO A 230 10.13 -6.34 -4.71
CA PRO A 230 10.97 -5.16 -4.68
C PRO A 230 12.20 -5.46 -3.81
N LEU A 231 13.38 -5.00 -4.24
CA LEU A 231 14.62 -5.15 -3.46
C LEU A 231 14.48 -4.46 -2.10
N ASP A 232 15.22 -4.94 -1.10
CA ASP A 232 15.41 -4.19 0.15
C ASP A 232 16.27 -2.96 -0.19
N ASP A 233 15.61 -1.82 -0.39
CA ASP A 233 16.33 -0.55 -0.61
C ASP A 233 16.70 0.05 0.74
N LEU A 234 17.90 -0.30 1.22
CA LEU A 234 18.50 0.23 2.45
C LEU A 234 18.72 1.76 2.39
N SER A 235 18.59 2.40 1.22
CA SER A 235 18.77 3.84 1.02
C SER A 235 17.45 4.63 1.04
N LEU A 236 16.31 3.94 0.98
CA LEU A 236 14.98 4.54 1.16
C LEU A 236 14.76 4.79 2.66
N ASP A 237 15.22 5.96 3.12
CA ASP A 237 14.92 6.51 4.44
C ASP A 237 13.44 6.94 4.48
N LEU A 238 12.56 5.93 4.54
CA LEU A 238 11.13 6.10 4.74
C LEU A 238 10.95 6.72 6.12
N PRO A 239 10.14 7.79 6.28
CA PRO A 239 9.99 8.47 7.56
C PRO A 239 9.62 7.43 8.61
N ALA A 240 10.59 7.18 9.47
CA ALA A 240 10.68 5.95 10.21
C ALA A 240 9.58 5.88 11.30
N PRO A 241 9.23 4.68 11.80
CA PRO A 241 10.20 3.60 11.79
C PRO A 241 9.69 2.20 11.50
N TRP A 242 10.31 1.60 10.49
CA TRP A 242 10.65 0.19 10.50
C TRP A 242 11.77 -0.12 11.52
N GLU A 243 12.47 0.89 12.04
CA GLU A 243 13.59 0.76 12.99
C GLU A 243 13.21 0.34 14.42
N GLU A 244 12.09 0.79 15.00
CA GLU A 244 11.71 0.39 16.37
C GLU A 244 11.30 -1.08 16.48
N ILE A 245 10.75 -1.65 15.40
CA ILE A 245 10.24 -3.03 15.35
C ILE A 245 11.36 -4.04 15.09
N LEU A 246 12.44 -3.64 14.40
CA LEU A 246 13.64 -4.48 14.23
C LEU A 246 14.58 -4.41 15.45
N HIS A 247 14.61 -3.30 16.19
CA HIS A 247 15.51 -3.13 17.34
C HIS A 247 15.12 -3.94 18.61
N GLN A 248 13.85 -4.37 18.77
CA GLN A 248 13.43 -5.19 19.91
C GLN A 248 13.62 -6.71 19.69
N GLY A 249 14.10 -7.13 18.51
CA GLY A 249 14.32 -8.53 18.14
C GLY A 249 15.74 -8.86 17.66
N ARG A 250 16.78 -8.42 18.40
CA ARG A 250 18.21 -8.84 18.36
C ARG A 250 18.80 -9.34 17.03
N ILE A 251 19.74 -8.56 16.45
CA ILE A 251 21.17 -8.92 16.34
C ILE A 251 22.00 -7.63 16.53
N GLN A 252 23.10 -7.71 17.28
CA GLN A 252 23.92 -6.58 17.75
C GLN A 252 25.30 -6.57 17.09
N ARG A 253 25.77 -5.39 16.63
CA ARG A 253 27.10 -4.74 16.87
C ARG A 253 27.40 -3.69 15.77
N SER A 254 27.38 -2.39 16.11
CA SER A 254 28.56 -1.49 16.28
C SER A 254 28.84 -0.69 14.98
N VAL A 255 29.06 0.64 14.85
CA VAL A 255 29.60 1.73 15.70
C VAL A 255 29.22 3.10 15.05
N ASP A 256 28.98 4.12 15.88
CA ASP A 256 29.10 5.60 15.71
C ASP A 256 28.26 6.49 14.76
N ASN A 257 27.45 7.35 15.40
CA ASN A 257 27.46 8.83 15.42
C ASN A 257 27.60 9.65 14.11
N ASN A 258 26.51 10.30 13.67
CA ASN A 258 26.31 11.76 13.71
C ASN A 258 25.16 12.20 12.80
N VAL A 259 24.14 12.80 13.41
CA VAL A 259 23.06 13.51 12.73
C VAL A 259 23.57 14.86 12.25
N ARG A 260 23.60 15.11 10.93
CA ARG A 260 23.44 16.45 10.30
C ARG A 260 23.28 16.37 8.77
N ASP A 261 22.35 17.19 8.29
CA ASP A 261 22.18 17.79 6.95
C ASP A 261 21.75 16.96 5.71
N LEU A 262 20.45 17.13 5.40
CA LEU A 262 19.86 17.51 4.10
C LEU A 262 20.79 17.40 2.88
N ASN A 263 20.95 16.19 2.33
CA ASN A 263 21.97 15.94 1.34
C ASN A 263 21.50 16.17 -0.13
N PRO A 264 22.12 17.10 -0.91
CA PRO A 264 21.89 17.30 -2.35
C PRO A 264 22.13 16.05 -3.23
N ASN A 265 22.71 14.99 -2.67
CA ASN A 265 22.84 13.65 -3.27
C ASN A 265 21.50 12.97 -3.61
N ARG A 266 20.37 13.42 -3.04
CA ARG A 266 19.05 12.90 -3.40
C ARG A 266 18.63 13.30 -4.82
N ARG A 267 19.13 14.43 -5.35
CA ARG A 267 18.88 14.84 -6.74
C ARG A 267 19.76 14.08 -7.73
N SER A 268 21.00 13.73 -7.38
CA SER A 268 21.91 13.01 -8.27
C SER A 268 21.48 11.56 -8.49
N LEU A 269 20.94 10.88 -7.47
CA LEU A 269 20.45 9.50 -7.60
C LEU A 269 19.24 9.38 -8.54
N ILE A 270 18.34 10.37 -8.55
CA ILE A 270 17.20 10.39 -9.48
C ILE A 270 17.68 10.66 -10.90
N THR A 271 18.60 11.60 -11.10
CA THR A 271 19.11 11.94 -12.45
C THR A 271 19.92 10.80 -13.07
N ASN A 272 20.74 10.10 -12.29
CA ASN A 272 21.62 9.04 -12.82
C ASN A 272 20.86 7.76 -13.20
N TYR A 273 19.73 7.45 -12.53
CA TYR A 273 18.93 6.28 -12.85
C TYR A 273 18.16 6.40 -14.19
N TYR A 274 17.81 7.63 -14.62
CA TYR A 274 17.14 7.85 -15.92
C TYR A 274 18.11 8.06 -17.07
N GLN A 275 19.38 8.41 -16.80
CA GLN A 275 20.42 8.52 -17.83
C GLN A 275 20.94 7.15 -18.29
N SER A 276 20.82 6.10 -17.48
CA SER A 276 21.23 4.74 -17.85
C SER A 276 20.17 3.94 -18.63
N LEU A 277 19.04 4.57 -18.98
CA LEU A 277 17.93 3.96 -19.72
C LEU A 277 17.71 4.61 -21.10
N VAL A 278 18.70 5.32 -21.64
CA VAL A 278 18.80 5.73 -23.04
C VAL A 278 19.83 4.86 -23.75
#